data_AF-E6WEV2-F1
#
_entry.id   AF-E6WEV2-F1
#
_cell.length_a   1.000
_cell.length_b   1.000
_cell.length_c   1.000
_cell.angle_alpha   90.00
_cell.angle_beta   90.00
_cell.angle_gamma   90.00
#
_symmetry.space_group_name_H-M   'P 1'
#
loop_
_entity.id
_entity.type
_entity.pdbx_description
1 polymer ?
#
loop_
_entity_poly.entity_id
_entity_poly.type
_entity_poly.pdbx_seq_one_letter_code
_entity_poly.pdbx_strand_id
1 'polypeptide(L)'
;MNRFDFLFYLSLLLYFIAFISQVVSYFIFKRNQDKYDSLLRDFRQRGLRLDLITDIASFLGPMFNAHKIAYFVSLYRGQKIILDKKKPANDESCAFIRSQPMERVGWLLSLHKLNVASFAVLFLAVALSLINHSLQG
;
A
#
# COMPACT_ATOMS: atom_id res chain seq x y z
N MET A 1 29.75 -14.18 -18.37
CA MET A 1 28.61 -14.47 -17.47
C MET A 1 27.55 -15.17 -18.29
N ASN A 2 27.08 -16.35 -17.88
CA ASN A 2 26.03 -17.07 -18.61
C ASN A 2 24.68 -16.36 -18.42
N ARG A 3 23.72 -16.59 -19.32
CA ARG A 3 22.36 -16.01 -19.22
C ARG A 3 21.70 -16.38 -17.89
N PHE A 4 21.92 -17.59 -17.40
CA PHE A 4 21.42 -18.07 -16.11
C PHE A 4 21.99 -17.29 -14.92
N ASP A 5 23.31 -17.11 -14.89
CA ASP A 5 23.99 -16.34 -13.85
C ASP A 5 23.48 -14.90 -13.85
N PHE A 6 23.32 -14.30 -15.03
CA PHE A 6 22.80 -12.95 -15.17
C PHE A 6 21.37 -12.82 -14.63
N LEU A 7 20.45 -13.72 -15.02
CA LEU A 7 19.07 -13.70 -14.53
C LEU A 7 18.99 -13.93 -13.01
N PHE A 8 19.84 -14.80 -12.47
CA PHE A 8 19.93 -15.05 -11.04
C PHE A 8 20.43 -13.81 -10.27
N TYR A 9 21.54 -13.19 -10.69
CA TYR A 9 22.03 -11.97 -10.03
C TYR A 9 21.05 -10.80 -10.18
N LEU A 10 20.37 -10.69 -11.33
CA LEU A 10 19.35 -9.68 -11.55
C LEU A 10 18.16 -9.88 -10.61
N SER A 11 17.64 -11.11 -10.47
CA SER A 11 16.54 -11.37 -9.54
C SER A 11 16.94 -11.10 -8.09
N LEU A 12 18.15 -11.49 -7.69
CA LEU A 12 18.70 -11.22 -6.36
C LEU A 12 18.79 -9.72 -6.08
N LEU A 13 19.28 -8.93 -7.03
CA LEU A 13 19.32 -7.47 -6.94
C LEU A 13 17.91 -6.87 -6.78
N LEU A 14 16.93 -7.36 -7.55
CA LEU A 14 15.55 -6.88 -7.45
C LEU A 14 14.90 -7.25 -6.11
N TYR A 15 15.15 -8.44 -5.56
CA TYR A 15 14.71 -8.79 -4.20
C TYR A 15 15.29 -7.84 -3.16
N PHE A 16 16.58 -7.51 -3.28
CA PHE A 16 17.22 -6.57 -2.38
C PHE A 16 16.60 -5.17 -2.47
N ILE A 17 16.36 -4.66 -3.68
CA ILE A 17 15.69 -3.37 -3.90
C ILE A 17 14.27 -3.38 -3.30
N ALA A 18 13.49 -4.44 -3.55
CA ALA A 18 12.15 -4.59 -2.99
C ALA A 18 12.18 -4.59 -1.45
N PHE A 19 13.12 -5.32 -0.85
CA PHE A 19 13.28 -5.38 0.61
C PHE A 19 13.63 -4.02 1.21
N ILE A 20 14.63 -3.32 0.66
CA ILE A 20 15.00 -1.97 1.11
C ILE A 20 13.80 -1.02 0.98
N SER A 21 13.03 -1.11 -0.11
CA SER A 21 11.83 -0.30 -0.27
C SER A 21 10.78 -0.58 0.81
N GLN A 22 10.59 -1.82 1.25
CA GLN A 22 9.67 -2.15 2.35
C GLN A 22 10.15 -1.57 3.68
N VAL A 23 11.45 -1.60 3.95
CA VAL A 23 12.06 -0.97 5.12
C VAL A 23 11.84 0.55 5.10
N VAL A 24 12.06 1.21 3.95
CA VAL A 24 11.79 2.64 3.78
C VAL A 24 10.30 2.94 3.99
N SER A 25 9.39 2.16 3.41
CA SER A 25 7.95 2.30 3.61
C SER A 25 7.55 2.21 5.09
N TYR A 26 8.14 1.27 5.83
CA TYR A 26 7.94 1.14 7.27
C TYR A 26 8.33 2.43 8.01
N PHE A 27 9.51 2.98 7.73
CA PHE A 27 9.97 4.20 8.40
C PHE A 27 9.14 5.43 8.03
N ILE A 28 8.74 5.56 6.76
CA ILE A 28 7.85 6.64 6.31
C ILE A 28 6.51 6.58 7.04
N PHE A 29 5.91 5.38 7.13
CA PHE A 29 4.65 5.21 7.85
C PHE A 29 4.82 5.52 9.34
N LYS A 30 5.84 4.94 9.99
CA LYS A 30 6.11 5.14 11.41
C LYS A 30 6.29 6.63 11.75
N ARG A 31 6.99 7.39 10.91
CA ARG A 31 7.17 8.84 11.07
C ARG A 31 5.87 9.64 10.93
N ASN A 32 4.91 9.14 10.15
CA ASN A 32 3.62 9.81 9.93
C ASN A 32 2.45 9.13 10.65
N GLN A 33 2.75 8.24 11.61
CA GLN A 33 1.73 7.43 12.28
C GLN A 33 0.69 8.32 13.00
N ASP A 34 1.12 9.38 13.66
CA ASP A 34 0.20 10.31 14.33
C ASP A 34 -0.79 10.97 13.36
N LYS A 35 -0.36 11.26 12.13
CA LYS A 35 -1.23 11.80 11.08
C LYS A 35 -2.28 10.78 10.64
N TYR A 36 -1.86 9.52 10.52
CA TYR A 36 -2.76 8.41 10.20
C TYR A 36 -3.79 8.19 11.32
N ASP A 37 -3.33 8.11 12.56
CA ASP A 37 -4.18 7.86 13.72
C ASP A 37 -5.17 9.01 13.95
N SER A 38 -4.73 10.26 13.70
CA SER A 38 -5.61 11.43 13.68
C SER A 38 -6.67 11.34 12.57
N LEU A 39 -6.27 11.02 11.33
CA LEU A 39 -7.21 10.87 10.21
C LEU A 39 -8.23 9.76 10.48
N LEU A 40 -7.76 8.61 10.97
CA LEU A 40 -8.57 7.45 11.31
C LEU A 40 -9.59 7.77 12.42
N ARG A 41 -9.15 8.52 13.44
CA ARG A 41 -10.01 8.96 14.55
C ARG A 41 -11.13 9.87 14.05
N ASP A 42 -10.82 10.89 13.25
CA ASP A 42 -11.82 11.78 12.67
C ASP A 42 -12.81 11.02 11.78
N PHE A 43 -12.30 10.05 11.02
CA PHE A 43 -13.11 9.19 10.15
C PHE A 43 -14.13 8.38 10.98
N ARG A 44 -13.67 7.73 12.05
CA ARG A 44 -14.53 6.95 12.96
C ARG A 44 -15.51 7.82 13.75
N GLN A 45 -15.09 8.99 14.22
CA GLN A 45 -15.96 9.92 14.97
C GLN A 45 -17.14 10.42 14.14
N ARG A 46 -16.97 10.51 12.82
CA ARG A 46 -18.04 10.85 11.87
C ARG A 46 -18.96 9.68 11.53
N GLY A 47 -18.73 8.49 12.10
CA GLY A 47 -19.50 7.28 11.79
C GLY A 47 -19.18 6.69 10.42
N LEU A 48 -18.10 7.12 9.75
CA LEU A 48 -17.70 6.62 8.45
C LEU A 48 -17.07 5.22 8.61
N ARG A 49 -17.50 4.27 7.76
CA ARG A 49 -17.08 2.87 7.86
C ARG A 49 -15.86 2.60 6.99
N LEU A 50 -14.85 1.98 7.58
CA LEU A 50 -13.70 1.43 6.86
C LEU A 50 -14.09 0.14 6.14
N ASP A 51 -13.33 -0.24 5.11
CA ASP A 51 -13.40 -1.60 4.59
C ASP A 51 -12.79 -2.58 5.59
N LEU A 52 -13.21 -3.84 5.48
CA LEU A 52 -12.81 -4.91 6.40
C LEU A 52 -11.28 -5.03 6.52
N ILE A 53 -10.55 -4.93 5.40
CA ILE A 53 -9.11 -5.12 5.38
C ILE A 53 -8.43 -3.97 6.12
N THR A 54 -8.82 -2.73 5.84
CA THR A 54 -8.25 -1.56 6.54
C THR A 54 -8.64 -1.53 8.01
N ASP A 55 -9.87 -1.93 8.36
CA ASP A 55 -10.31 -1.96 9.74
C ASP A 55 -9.49 -2.95 10.57
N ILE A 56 -9.28 -4.18 10.08
CA ILE A 56 -8.39 -5.15 10.71
C ILE A 56 -6.96 -4.62 10.75
N ALA A 57 -6.46 -4.12 9.62
CA ALA A 57 -5.10 -3.62 9.52
C ALA A 57 -4.84 -2.45 10.47
N SER A 58 -5.86 -1.64 10.79
CA SER A 58 -5.73 -0.47 11.68
C SER A 58 -5.22 -0.83 13.08
N PHE A 59 -5.54 -2.03 13.57
CA PHE A 59 -5.10 -2.56 14.86
C PHE A 59 -3.69 -3.19 14.82
N LEU A 60 -3.10 -3.34 13.62
CA LEU A 60 -1.79 -3.94 13.44
C LEU A 60 -0.67 -2.89 13.45
N GLY A 61 0.58 -3.34 13.56
CA GLY A 61 1.74 -2.47 13.57
C GLY A 61 2.03 -1.77 12.22
N PRO A 62 3.03 -0.87 12.17
CA PRO A 62 3.42 -0.12 10.97
C PRO A 62 3.81 -0.99 9.75
N MET A 63 4.13 -2.27 9.95
CA MET A 63 4.42 -3.21 8.87
C MET A 63 3.22 -3.38 7.91
N PHE A 64 2.00 -3.21 8.40
CA PHE A 64 0.77 -3.30 7.59
C PHE A 64 0.41 -1.99 6.88
N ASN A 65 1.36 -1.06 6.73
CA ASN A 65 1.13 0.26 6.16
C ASN A 65 0.42 0.22 4.79
N ALA A 66 0.76 -0.74 3.91
CA ALA A 66 0.13 -0.85 2.60
C ALA A 66 -1.40 -1.08 2.70
N HIS A 67 -1.81 -1.97 3.60
CA HIS A 67 -3.22 -2.26 3.87
C HIS A 67 -3.89 -1.10 4.60
N LYS A 68 -3.22 -0.49 5.58
CA LYS A 68 -3.73 0.65 6.35
C LYS A 68 -4.10 1.85 5.48
N ILE A 69 -3.33 2.12 4.42
CA ILE A 69 -3.51 3.32 3.60
C ILE A 69 -4.31 3.08 2.32
N ALA A 70 -4.42 1.84 1.84
CA ALA A 70 -5.01 1.52 0.53
C ALA A 70 -6.43 2.07 0.38
N TYR A 71 -7.27 1.85 1.38
CA TYR A 71 -8.65 2.34 1.37
C TYR A 71 -8.75 3.85 1.30
N PHE A 72 -7.97 4.58 2.12
CA PHE A 72 -7.95 6.04 2.08
C PHE A 72 -7.46 6.58 0.72
N VAL A 73 -6.50 5.93 0.09
CA VAL A 73 -6.05 6.31 -1.26
C VAL A 73 -7.14 6.07 -2.30
N SER A 74 -7.87 4.96 -2.20
CA SER A 74 -9.01 4.67 -3.08
C SER A 74 -10.15 5.68 -2.89
N LEU A 75 -10.48 6.06 -1.65
CA LEU A 75 -11.44 7.12 -1.34
C LEU A 75 -11.02 8.47 -1.92
N TYR A 76 -9.74 8.84 -1.77
CA TYR A 76 -9.20 10.07 -2.35
C TYR A 76 -9.40 10.10 -3.88
N ARG A 77 -9.13 8.98 -4.55
CA ARG A 77 -9.34 8.82 -6.00
C ARG A 77 -10.82 8.75 -6.39
N GLY A 78 -11.75 8.59 -5.44
CA GLY A 78 -13.18 8.39 -5.71
C GLY A 78 -13.54 7.04 -6.27
N GLN A 79 -12.70 6.04 -6.03
CA GLN A 79 -13.03 4.68 -6.43
C GLN A 79 -14.22 4.20 -5.57
N LYS A 80 -15.27 3.71 -6.23
CA LYS A 80 -16.42 3.14 -5.53
C LYS A 80 -16.04 1.82 -4.90
N ILE A 81 -15.74 1.84 -3.59
CA ILE A 81 -15.47 0.63 -2.83
C ILE A 81 -16.81 0.17 -2.25
N ILE A 82 -17.29 -0.99 -2.72
CA ILE A 82 -18.54 -1.58 -2.25
C ILE A 82 -18.28 -2.20 -0.89
N LEU A 83 -18.58 -1.45 0.17
CA LEU A 83 -18.50 -1.91 1.56
C LEU A 83 -19.64 -2.87 1.92
N ASP A 84 -20.79 -2.66 1.29
CA ASP A 84 -22.00 -3.48 1.46
C ASP A 84 -22.90 -3.26 0.22
N LYS A 85 -23.55 -4.31 -0.29
CA LYS A 85 -24.43 -4.22 -1.48
C LYS A 85 -25.63 -3.27 -1.27
N LYS A 86 -25.90 -2.85 -0.03
CA LYS A 86 -27.11 -2.11 0.36
C LYS A 86 -26.92 -0.64 0.74
N LYS A 87 -25.70 -0.08 0.77
CA LYS A 87 -25.51 1.34 1.11
C LYS A 87 -24.42 2.00 0.27
N PRO A 88 -24.69 3.15 -0.38
CA PRO A 88 -23.65 4.01 -0.92
C PRO A 88 -22.99 4.78 0.24
N ALA A 89 -22.33 4.09 1.17
CA ALA A 89 -21.51 4.70 2.23
C ALA A 89 -20.24 5.40 1.67
N ASN A 90 -20.04 5.31 0.36
CA ASN A 90 -18.82 5.71 -0.31
C ASN A 90 -18.76 7.22 -0.60
N ASP A 91 -19.89 7.89 -0.86
CA ASP A 91 -19.86 9.27 -1.35
C ASP A 91 -19.45 10.26 -0.24
N GLU A 92 -19.97 10.09 0.97
CA GLU A 92 -19.58 10.89 2.13
C GLU A 92 -18.13 10.61 2.56
N SER A 93 -17.72 9.34 2.53
CA SER A 93 -16.34 8.93 2.82
C SER A 93 -15.34 9.50 1.81
N CYS A 94 -15.69 9.48 0.52
CA CYS A 94 -14.90 10.11 -0.54
C CYS A 94 -14.85 11.63 -0.37
N ALA A 95 -16.00 12.27 -0.08
CA ALA A 95 -16.07 13.72 0.13
C ALA A 95 -15.23 14.17 1.34
N PHE A 96 -15.27 13.41 2.43
CA PHE A 96 -14.44 13.69 3.60
C PHE A 96 -12.94 13.57 3.30
N ILE A 97 -12.51 12.49 2.64
CA ILE A 97 -11.08 12.29 2.35
C ILE A 97 -10.56 13.29 1.31
N ARG A 98 -11.36 13.63 0.29
CA ARG A 98 -10.98 14.63 -0.72
C ARG A 98 -10.94 16.06 -0.19
N SER A 99 -11.72 16.37 0.85
CA SER A 99 -11.69 17.69 1.49
C SER A 99 -10.50 17.88 2.44
N GLN A 100 -9.72 16.83 2.71
CA GLN A 100 -8.53 16.96 3.55
C GLN A 100 -7.40 17.74 2.85
N PRO A 101 -6.65 18.56 3.60
CA PRO A 101 -5.51 19.28 3.05
C PRO A 101 -4.40 18.31 2.61
N MET A 102 -3.67 18.68 1.55
CA MET A 102 -2.66 17.82 0.92
C MET A 102 -1.50 17.50 1.88
N GLU A 103 -1.20 18.38 2.83
CA GLU A 103 -0.20 18.17 3.88
C GLU A 103 -0.57 17.00 4.80
N ARG A 104 -1.87 16.72 4.94
CA ARG A 104 -2.42 15.66 5.79
C ARG A 104 -2.46 14.31 5.07
N VAL A 105 -2.79 14.29 3.77
CA VAL A 105 -3.02 13.03 3.01
C VAL A 105 -1.98 12.74 1.93
N GLY A 106 -1.19 13.73 1.51
CA GLY A 106 -0.21 13.59 0.42
C GLY A 106 0.85 12.53 0.69
N TRP A 107 1.26 12.36 1.95
CA TRP A 107 2.18 11.31 2.33
C TRP A 107 1.59 9.90 2.18
N LEU A 108 0.26 9.70 2.39
CA LEU A 108 -0.40 8.41 2.11
C LEU A 108 -0.31 8.11 0.61
N LEU A 109 -0.56 9.10 -0.25
CA LEU A 109 -0.53 8.92 -1.70
C LEU A 109 0.87 8.54 -2.19
N SER A 110 1.90 9.23 -1.68
CA SER A 110 3.30 8.94 -2.00
C SER A 110 3.73 7.57 -1.48
N LEU A 111 3.36 7.22 -0.24
CA LEU A 111 3.67 5.92 0.35
C LEU A 111 2.97 4.78 -0.40
N HIS A 112 1.73 4.98 -0.84
CA HIS A 112 1.01 3.99 -1.65
C HIS A 112 1.69 3.77 -3.01
N LYS A 113 2.14 4.84 -3.69
CA LYS A 113 2.94 4.69 -4.92
C LYS A 113 4.24 3.91 -4.68
N LEU A 114 4.95 4.20 -3.59
CA LEU A 114 6.15 3.46 -3.20
C LEU A 114 5.85 1.98 -2.96
N ASN A 115 4.77 1.66 -2.25
CA ASN A 115 4.36 0.28 -2.00
C ASN A 115 4.01 -0.45 -3.30
N VAL A 116 3.25 0.16 -4.21
CA VAL A 116 2.91 -0.42 -5.51
C VAL A 116 4.19 -0.68 -6.33
N ALA A 117 5.12 0.27 -6.38
CA ALA A 117 6.38 0.10 -7.08
C ALA A 117 7.22 -1.02 -6.46
N SER A 118 7.31 -1.09 -5.12
CA SER A 118 8.01 -2.15 -4.39
C SER A 118 7.45 -3.54 -4.71
N PHE A 119 6.12 -3.67 -4.70
CA PHE A 119 5.47 -4.94 -5.07
C PHE A 119 5.69 -5.29 -6.54
N ALA A 120 5.66 -4.33 -7.46
CA ALA A 120 5.95 -4.58 -8.87
C ALA A 120 7.39 -5.08 -9.08
N VAL A 121 8.36 -4.48 -8.40
CA VAL A 121 9.77 -4.94 -8.41
C VAL A 121 9.88 -6.35 -7.84
N LEU A 122 9.18 -6.66 -6.75
CA LEU A 122 9.15 -7.99 -6.16
C LEU A 122 8.56 -9.03 -7.13
N PHE A 123 7.42 -8.73 -7.75
CA PHE A 123 6.80 -9.63 -8.73
C PHE A 123 7.70 -9.89 -9.93
N LEU A 124 8.43 -8.87 -10.40
CA LEU A 124 9.41 -9.03 -11.46
C LEU A 124 10.58 -9.94 -11.01
N ALA A 125 11.08 -9.78 -9.79
CA ALA A 125 12.13 -10.64 -9.24
C ALA A 125 11.69 -12.12 -9.19
N VAL A 126 10.45 -12.36 -8.75
CA VAL A 126 9.84 -13.70 -8.71
C VAL A 126 9.70 -14.27 -10.12
N ALA A 127 9.15 -13.50 -11.05
CA ALA A 127 8.97 -13.94 -12.44
C ALA A 127 10.31 -14.32 -13.10
N LEU A 128 11.36 -13.50 -12.93
CA LEU A 128 12.69 -13.80 -13.45
C LEU A 128 13.29 -15.05 -12.80
N SER A 129 13.07 -15.27 -11.51
CA SER A 129 13.52 -16.46 -10.80
C SER A 129 12.84 -17.73 -11.33
N LEU A 130 11.52 -17.67 -11.60
CA LEU A 130 10.76 -18.77 -12.18
C LEU A 130 11.19 -19.09 -13.61
N ILE A 131 11.39 -18.05 -14.43
CA ILE A 131 11.90 -18.20 -15.80
C ILE A 131 13.28 -18.87 -15.78
N ASN A 132 14.18 -18.39 -14.92
CA ASN A 132 15.51 -18.97 -14.78
C ASN A 132 15.47 -20.46 -14.41
N HIS A 133 14.58 -20.85 -13.48
CA HIS A 133 14.38 -22.25 -13.10
C HIS A 133 13.80 -23.10 -14.25
N SER A 134 12.82 -22.57 -14.99
CA SER A 134 12.19 -23.28 -16.13
C SER A 134 13.14 -23.55 -17.31
N LEU A 135 14.21 -22.74 -17.45
CA LEU A 135 15.21 -22.90 -18.50
C LEU A 135 16.32 -23.90 -18.12
N GLN A 136 16.40 -24.31 -16.85
CA GLN A 136 17.37 -25.28 -16.34
C GLN A 136 16.86 -26.72 -16.32
N GLY A 137 15.54 -26.93 -16.34
CA GLY A 137 14.89 -28.25 -16.43
C GLY A 137 14.60 -28.64 -17.87
#